data_AF-A0A4U6WGT3-F1
#
_entry.id   AF-A0A4U6WGT3-F1
#
_cell.length_a   1.000
_cell.length_b   1.000
_cell.length_c   1.000
_cell.angle_alpha   90.00
_cell.angle_beta   90.00
_cell.angle_gamma   90.00
#
_symmetry.space_group_name_H-M   'P 1'
#
loop_
_entity.id
_entity.type
_entity.pdbx_description
1 polymer ?
#
loop_
_entity_poly.entity_id
_entity_poly.type
_entity_poly.pdbx_seq_one_letter_code
_entity_poly.pdbx_strand_id
1 'polypeptide(L)'
;MSSSPSSASSRYIVEVNVAAGFEIARPSAEYRDLLSSLPPVLVARPEALKELAAAMCATAAESIRGAGMHVPPWRRTRYVLAKWSARFERVEAPAPTAAAGPLPEAGARAAAHARRPSGRKNCGMEMGRREVAMGREALVSVRPSFRGL
;
A
#
# COMPACT_ATOMS: atom_id res chain seq x y z
N MET A 1 -36.81 2.57 9.56
CA MET A 1 -35.37 2.33 9.30
C MET A 1 -35.23 1.78 7.89
N SER A 2 -34.80 2.59 6.93
CA SER A 2 -34.39 2.13 5.60
C SER A 2 -33.43 3.17 5.05
N SER A 3 -32.14 2.91 5.22
CA SER A 3 -31.09 3.66 4.54
C SER A 3 -31.07 3.20 3.08
N SER A 4 -31.42 4.11 2.18
CA SER A 4 -31.36 3.90 0.73
C SER A 4 -29.96 3.44 0.30
N PRO A 5 -29.84 2.55 -0.71
CA PRO A 5 -28.55 2.20 -1.27
C PRO A 5 -27.97 3.44 -1.97
N SER A 6 -27.08 4.14 -1.28
CA SER A 6 -26.13 5.04 -1.92
C SER A 6 -25.50 4.25 -3.06
N SER A 7 -25.58 4.75 -4.29
CA SER A 7 -24.95 4.17 -5.45
C SER A 7 -23.46 4.05 -5.16
N ALA A 8 -23.04 2.88 -4.67
CA ALA A 8 -21.69 2.65 -4.19
C ALA A 8 -20.75 2.61 -5.40
N SER A 9 -20.27 3.78 -5.80
CA SER A 9 -19.23 3.87 -6.83
C SER A 9 -18.06 2.99 -6.40
N SER A 10 -17.80 1.93 -7.15
CA SER A 10 -16.72 1.00 -6.82
C SER A 10 -15.39 1.71 -7.00
N ARG A 11 -14.60 1.83 -5.92
CA ARG A 11 -13.26 2.44 -5.95
C ARG A 11 -12.26 1.40 -6.41
N TYR A 12 -11.46 1.76 -7.41
CA TYR A 12 -10.31 0.98 -7.86
C TYR A 12 -9.03 1.80 -7.71
N ILE A 13 -7.91 1.11 -7.51
CA ILE A 13 -6.57 1.66 -7.52
C ILE A 13 -5.86 1.09 -8.74
N VAL A 14 -5.23 1.98 -9.51
CA VAL A 14 -4.43 1.63 -10.68
C VAL A 14 -2.97 1.94 -10.36
N GLU A 15 -2.14 0.91 -10.26
CA GLU A 15 -0.68 1.06 -10.11
C GLU A 15 -0.01 0.55 -11.38
N VAL A 16 0.70 1.44 -12.07
CA VAL A 16 1.24 1.20 -13.43
C VAL A 16 2.56 0.43 -13.42
N ASN A 17 3.20 0.30 -12.25
CA ASN A 17 4.38 -0.54 -12.06
C ASN A 17 4.46 -1.00 -10.60
N VAL A 18 3.71 -2.06 -10.29
CA VAL A 18 3.67 -2.59 -8.92
C VAL A 18 5.02 -3.13 -8.50
N ALA A 19 5.72 -3.83 -9.41
CA ALA A 19 7.00 -4.47 -9.14
C ALA A 19 8.05 -3.48 -8.64
N ALA A 20 8.18 -2.31 -9.29
CA ALA A 20 9.08 -1.24 -8.86
C ALA A 20 8.82 -0.77 -7.42
N GLY A 21 7.58 -0.83 -6.96
CA GLY A 21 7.21 -0.53 -5.57
C GLY A 21 7.84 -1.49 -4.56
N PHE A 22 8.20 -2.70 -4.96
CA PHE A 22 8.66 -3.79 -4.11
C PHE A 22 10.10 -4.25 -4.36
N GLU A 23 10.84 -3.60 -5.26
CA GLU A 23 12.26 -3.90 -5.50
C GLU A 23 13.13 -3.70 -4.24
N ILE A 24 14.12 -4.59 -4.05
CA ILE A 24 15.06 -4.55 -2.92
C ILE A 24 16.50 -4.78 -3.42
N ALA A 25 17.49 -4.32 -2.66
CA ALA A 25 18.89 -4.31 -3.10
C ALA A 25 19.51 -5.71 -3.28
N ARG A 26 19.11 -6.70 -2.48
CA ARG A 26 19.62 -8.08 -2.55
C ARG A 26 18.44 -9.06 -2.48
N PRO A 27 17.69 -9.23 -3.57
CA PRO A 27 16.56 -10.14 -3.59
C PRO A 27 17.05 -11.59 -3.66
N SER A 28 16.42 -12.49 -2.90
CA SER A 28 16.59 -13.94 -3.09
C SER A 28 16.05 -14.36 -4.46
N ALA A 29 16.48 -15.51 -4.97
CA ALA A 29 15.97 -16.04 -6.24
C ALA A 29 14.44 -16.15 -6.22
N GLU A 30 13.87 -16.74 -5.16
CA GLU A 30 12.43 -16.85 -4.95
C GLU A 30 11.71 -15.49 -4.95
N TYR A 31 12.31 -14.47 -4.32
CA TYR A 31 11.71 -13.14 -4.30
C TYR A 31 11.78 -12.44 -5.67
N ARG A 32 12.86 -12.68 -6.44
CA ARG A 32 12.96 -12.19 -7.83
C ARG A 32 11.90 -12.80 -8.73
N ASP A 33 11.67 -14.10 -8.60
CA ASP A 33 10.67 -14.82 -9.40
C ASP A 33 9.26 -14.33 -9.03
N LEU A 34 8.99 -14.16 -7.74
CA LEU A 34 7.73 -13.57 -7.26
C LEU A 34 7.54 -12.15 -7.81
N LEU A 35 8.55 -11.28 -7.74
CA LEU A 35 8.48 -9.92 -8.31
C LEU A 35 8.18 -9.93 -9.81
N SER A 36 8.78 -10.88 -10.54
CA SER A 36 8.61 -11.02 -12.00
C SER A 36 7.23 -11.57 -12.37
N SER A 37 6.56 -12.26 -11.45
CA SER A 37 5.20 -12.77 -11.65
C SER A 37 4.10 -11.71 -11.47
N LEU A 38 4.44 -10.53 -10.93
CA LEU A 38 3.47 -9.46 -10.74
C LEU A 38 2.99 -8.90 -12.09
N PRO A 39 1.69 -8.55 -12.21
CA PRO A 39 1.20 -7.90 -13.40
C PRO A 39 1.88 -6.52 -13.56
N PRO A 40 2.23 -6.11 -14.79
CA PRO A 40 2.89 -4.82 -15.03
C PRO A 40 1.99 -3.66 -14.57
N VAL A 41 0.69 -3.75 -14.84
CA VAL A 41 -0.33 -2.83 -14.36
C VAL A 41 -1.30 -3.58 -13.47
N LEU A 42 -1.52 -3.10 -12.26
CA LEU A 42 -2.49 -3.66 -11.34
C LEU A 42 -3.69 -2.73 -11.23
N VAL A 43 -4.87 -3.29 -11.49
CA VAL A 43 -6.16 -2.66 -11.23
C VAL A 43 -6.87 -3.47 -10.16
N ALA A 44 -6.96 -2.93 -8.94
CA ALA A 44 -7.47 -3.67 -7.80
C ALA A 44 -8.36 -2.81 -6.90
N ARG A 45 -9.27 -3.47 -6.17
CA ARG A 45 -9.97 -2.82 -5.05
C ARG A 45 -8.96 -2.54 -3.92
N PRO A 46 -9.18 -1.51 -3.09
CA PRO A 46 -8.28 -1.18 -1.97
C PRO A 46 -7.97 -2.37 -1.05
N GLU A 47 -8.94 -3.28 -0.85
CA GLU A 47 -8.82 -4.47 -0.02
C GLU A 47 -7.82 -5.47 -0.62
N ALA A 48 -7.98 -5.79 -1.91
CA ALA A 48 -7.07 -6.70 -2.62
C ALA A 48 -5.64 -6.14 -2.70
N LEU A 49 -5.49 -4.82 -2.89
CA LEU A 49 -4.17 -4.19 -2.86
C LEU A 49 -3.52 -4.29 -1.48
N LYS A 50 -4.30 -4.20 -0.39
CA LYS A 50 -3.76 -4.36 0.97
C LYS A 50 -3.20 -5.76 1.21
N GLU A 51 -3.93 -6.77 0.77
CA GLU A 51 -3.51 -8.18 0.87
C GLU A 51 -2.24 -8.43 0.07
N LEU A 52 -2.20 -8.00 -1.20
CA LEU A 52 -1.01 -8.11 -2.04
C LEU A 52 0.19 -7.43 -1.40
N ALA A 53 0.02 -6.19 -0.92
CA ALA A 53 1.11 -5.44 -0.31
C ALA A 53 1.61 -6.09 0.98
N ALA A 54 0.72 -6.66 1.79
CA ALA A 54 1.09 -7.39 3.00
C ALA A 54 1.90 -8.65 2.67
N ALA A 55 1.45 -9.44 1.70
CA ALA A 55 2.15 -10.63 1.22
C ALA A 55 3.55 -10.27 0.70
N MET A 56 3.64 -9.31 -0.22
CA MET A 56 4.90 -8.87 -0.80
C MET A 56 5.88 -8.37 0.27
N CYS A 57 5.41 -7.57 1.25
CA CYS A 57 6.25 -7.10 2.35
C CYS A 57 6.78 -8.24 3.23
N ALA A 58 5.99 -9.29 3.48
CA ALA A 58 6.43 -10.44 4.26
C ALA A 58 7.56 -11.19 3.55
N THR A 59 7.39 -11.53 2.27
CA THR A 59 8.43 -12.17 1.46
C THR A 59 9.66 -11.28 1.26
N ALA A 60 9.49 -9.96 1.11
CA ALA A 60 10.60 -9.02 1.06
C ALA A 60 11.39 -9.03 2.37
N ALA A 61 10.69 -9.06 3.52
CA ALA A 61 11.31 -9.10 4.83
C ALA A 61 12.11 -10.40 5.06
N GLU A 62 11.62 -11.54 4.57
CA GLU A 62 12.38 -12.81 4.58
C GLU A 62 13.63 -12.71 3.70
N SER A 63 13.49 -12.21 2.47
CA SER A 63 14.64 -12.04 1.56
C SER A 63 15.71 -11.11 2.13
N ILE A 64 15.31 -9.98 2.75
CA ILE A 64 16.24 -9.01 3.34
C ILE A 64 16.96 -9.63 4.54
N ARG A 65 16.23 -10.35 5.40
CA ARG A 65 16.81 -11.05 6.57
C ARG A 65 17.75 -12.16 6.15
N GLY A 66 17.39 -12.96 5.15
CA GLY A 66 18.24 -14.01 4.61
C GLY A 66 19.56 -13.48 4.03
N ALA A 67 19.55 -12.23 3.54
CA ALA A 67 20.76 -11.53 3.11
C ALA A 67 21.54 -10.84 4.25
N GLY A 68 21.18 -11.07 5.52
CA GLY A 68 21.85 -10.51 6.70
C GLY A 68 21.58 -9.02 6.92
N MET A 69 20.53 -8.46 6.33
CA MET A 69 20.20 -7.03 6.41
C MET A 69 19.01 -6.76 7.33
N HIS A 70 18.97 -5.58 7.94
CA HIS A 70 17.81 -5.14 8.70
C HIS A 70 16.70 -4.64 7.77
N VAL A 71 15.44 -5.05 8.03
CA VAL A 71 14.28 -4.63 7.24
C VAL A 71 14.01 -3.15 7.43
N PRO A 72 14.19 -2.31 6.39
CA PRO A 72 13.98 -0.89 6.53
C PRO A 72 12.50 -0.58 6.81
N PRO A 73 12.20 0.51 7.53
CA PRO A 73 10.83 0.81 7.95
C PRO A 73 9.87 0.91 6.77
N TRP A 74 10.28 1.51 5.64
CA TRP A 74 9.44 1.65 4.44
C TRP A 74 9.12 0.33 3.73
N ARG A 75 9.82 -0.77 4.06
CA ARG A 75 9.50 -2.13 3.56
C ARG A 75 8.58 -2.91 4.51
N ARG A 76 8.10 -2.27 5.59
CA ARG A 76 7.06 -2.86 6.45
C ARG A 76 5.69 -2.53 5.87
N THR A 77 4.77 -3.50 5.97
CA THR A 77 3.40 -3.42 5.45
C THR A 77 2.71 -2.11 5.78
N ARG A 78 2.76 -1.65 7.04
CA ARG A 78 2.10 -0.40 7.47
C ARG A 78 2.50 0.83 6.65
N TYR A 79 3.77 0.95 6.23
CA TYR A 79 4.24 2.11 5.48
C TYR A 79 3.90 1.99 4.00
N VAL A 80 4.02 0.80 3.43
CA VAL A 80 3.60 0.53 2.05
C VAL A 80 2.11 0.75 1.88
N LEU A 81 1.29 0.26 2.82
CA LEU A 81 -0.15 0.50 2.81
C LEU A 81 -0.48 1.97 2.95
N ALA A 82 0.27 2.76 3.72
CA ALA A 82 0.01 4.19 3.85
C ALA A 82 0.11 4.94 2.51
N LYS A 83 0.92 4.46 1.56
CA LYS A 83 0.97 4.98 0.17
C LYS A 83 -0.40 4.88 -0.52
N TRP A 84 -1.10 3.76 -0.35
CA TRP A 84 -2.27 3.41 -1.16
C TRP A 84 -3.62 3.43 -0.42
N SER A 85 -3.60 3.45 0.92
CA SER A 85 -4.80 3.43 1.76
C SER A 85 -5.27 4.81 2.20
N ALA A 86 -4.72 5.89 1.64
CA ALA A 86 -5.16 7.24 1.94
C ALA A 86 -6.67 7.38 1.68
N ARG A 87 -7.38 7.90 2.69
CA ARG A 87 -8.79 8.28 2.56
C ARG A 87 -8.84 9.43 1.56
N PHE A 88 -9.53 9.22 0.45
CA PHE A 88 -9.73 10.22 -0.58
C PHE A 88 -11.22 10.42 -0.74
N GLU A 89 -11.68 11.65 -0.58
CA GLU A 89 -13.03 12.07 -0.90
C GLU A 89 -13.01 12.55 -2.34
N ARG A 90 -13.81 11.91 -3.20
CA ARG A 90 -13.87 12.30 -4.60
C ARG A 90 -14.56 13.65 -4.67
N VAL A 91 -13.84 14.68 -5.08
CA VAL A 91 -14.46 15.90 -5.58
C VAL A 91 -15.08 15.54 -6.92
N GLU A 92 -16.40 15.33 -6.93
CA GLU A 92 -17.13 15.21 -8.19
C GLU A 92 -17.00 16.56 -8.89
N ALA A 93 -16.37 16.57 -10.07
CA ALA A 93 -16.45 17.73 -10.93
C ALA A 93 -17.95 17.96 -11.22
N PRO A 94 -18.46 19.20 -11.10
CA PRO A 94 -19.83 19.48 -11.48
C PRO A 94 -20.02 18.98 -12.91
N ALA A 95 -21.04 18.15 -13.12
CA ALA A 95 -21.41 17.70 -14.46
C ALA A 95 -21.48 18.93 -15.39
N PRO A 96 -20.97 18.86 -16.64
CA PRO A 96 -21.08 19.96 -17.57
C PRO A 96 -22.57 20.24 -17.81
N THR A 97 -23.11 21.19 -17.06
CA THR A 97 -24.45 21.72 -17.28
C THR A 97 -24.38 22.49 -18.59
N ALA A 98 -24.96 21.90 -19.63
CA ALA A 98 -25.29 22.62 -20.85
C ALA A 98 -26.42 23.61 -20.53
N ALA A 99 -26.07 24.76 -19.96
CA ALA A 99 -26.95 25.91 -19.87
C ALA A 99 -26.13 27.19 -19.94
N ALA A 100 -26.28 27.88 -21.08
CA ALA A 100 -25.72 29.21 -21.30
C ALA A 100 -26.36 30.23 -20.34
N GLY A 101 -25.53 30.97 -19.59
CA GLY A 101 -25.93 32.14 -18.80
C GLY A 101 -24.73 32.75 -18.05
N PRO A 102 -24.64 34.10 -17.86
CA PRO A 102 -23.40 34.76 -17.45
C PRO A 102 -23.06 34.58 -15.97
N LEU A 103 -21.75 34.51 -15.67
CA LEU A 103 -21.17 34.50 -14.32
C LEU A 103 -21.55 35.72 -13.49
N PRO A 104 -21.67 35.55 -12.16
CA PRO A 104 -21.18 36.52 -11.19
C PRO A 104 -19.96 36.01 -10.42
N GLU A 105 -19.20 36.99 -9.92
CA GLU A 105 -17.88 36.94 -9.33
C GLU A 105 -17.68 36.08 -8.06
N ALA A 106 -16.43 35.62 -7.95
CA ALA A 106 -15.58 35.44 -6.77
C ALA A 106 -16.20 35.35 -5.36
N GLY A 107 -15.92 34.24 -4.67
CA GLY A 107 -16.04 34.17 -3.21
C GLY A 107 -15.46 32.90 -2.58
N ALA A 108 -14.45 33.10 -1.73
CA ALA A 108 -13.91 32.20 -0.70
C ALA A 108 -13.08 30.96 -1.12
N ARG A 109 -11.75 31.15 -1.08
CA ARG A 109 -10.79 30.05 -0.89
C ARG A 109 -10.97 29.47 0.51
N ALA A 110 -11.61 28.30 0.62
CA ALA A 110 -11.57 27.53 1.85
C ALA A 110 -10.20 26.83 1.95
N ALA A 111 -9.33 27.36 2.80
CA ALA A 111 -8.08 26.71 3.16
C ALA A 111 -8.41 25.38 3.87
N ALA A 112 -8.17 24.26 3.19
CA ALA A 112 -8.17 22.96 3.83
C ALA A 112 -6.97 22.91 4.81
N HIS A 113 -7.25 23.20 6.08
CA HIS A 113 -6.31 22.93 7.15
C HIS A 113 -6.09 21.42 7.24
N ALA A 114 -5.05 20.93 6.56
CA ALA A 114 -4.40 19.70 6.96
C ALA A 114 -3.89 19.91 8.38
N ARG A 115 -4.66 19.44 9.38
CA ARG A 115 -4.17 19.31 10.75
C ARG A 115 -3.03 18.30 10.71
N ARG A 116 -1.81 18.79 10.55
CA ARG A 116 -0.60 18.03 10.87
C ARG A 116 -0.73 17.70 12.36
N PRO A 117 -0.80 16.42 12.78
CA PRO A 117 -0.55 16.13 14.18
C PRO A 117 0.89 16.55 14.46
N SER A 118 1.04 17.64 15.22
CA SER A 118 2.30 18.01 15.86
C SER A 118 2.58 16.98 16.96
N GLY A 119 3.09 15.82 16.55
CA GLY A 119 3.63 14.79 17.42
C GLY A 119 5.15 14.79 17.28
N ARG A 120 5.83 15.11 18.39
CA ARG A 120 7.27 15.26 18.59
C ARG A 120 8.18 14.44 17.66
N LYS A 121 9.20 15.12 17.14
CA LYS A 121 10.36 14.51 16.48
C LYS A 121 11.14 13.72 17.53
N ASN A 122 11.08 12.40 17.48
CA ASN A 122 12.18 11.55 17.89
C ASN A 122 12.68 10.78 16.66
N CYS A 123 13.55 11.43 15.88
CA CYS A 123 14.56 10.71 15.13
C CYS A 123 15.53 10.09 16.16
N GLY A 124 15.10 8.99 16.76
CA GLY A 124 15.89 8.15 17.65
C GLY A 124 15.78 6.72 17.15
N MET A 125 16.68 6.33 16.26
CA MET A 125 16.96 4.92 16.03
C MET A 125 17.67 4.41 17.30
N GLU A 126 16.91 3.81 18.22
CA GLU A 126 17.50 3.01 19.28
C GLU A 126 17.61 1.56 18.78
N MET A 127 18.85 1.14 18.49
CA MET A 127 19.19 -0.25 18.19
C MET A 127 19.12 -1.06 19.49
N GLY A 128 17.93 -1.51 19.84
CA GLY A 128 17.73 -2.55 20.85
C GLY A 128 18.15 -3.90 20.29
N ARG A 129 19.41 -4.28 20.50
CA ARG A 129 19.95 -5.61 20.26
C ARG A 129 19.16 -6.62 21.13
N ARG A 130 18.13 -7.24 20.58
CA ARG A 130 17.51 -8.43 21.19
C ARG A 130 18.12 -9.65 20.54
N GLU A 131 19.11 -10.18 21.23
CA GLU A 131 19.57 -11.55 21.03
C GLU A 131 18.40 -12.47 21.38
N VAL A 132 17.81 -13.09 20.37
CA VAL A 132 16.89 -14.22 20.56
C VAL A 132 17.59 -15.44 19.98
N ALA A 133 18.20 -16.20 20.89
CA ALA A 133 18.54 -17.59 20.62
C ALA A 133 17.22 -18.35 20.43
N MET A 134 16.90 -18.75 19.20
CA MET A 134 15.87 -19.74 18.95
C MET A 134 16.50 -20.92 18.24
N GLY A 135 16.40 -22.07 18.92
CA GLY A 135 16.95 -23.34 18.49
C GLY A 135 16.48 -23.72 17.09
N ARG A 136 17.42 -24.33 16.37
CA ARG A 136 17.18 -25.10 15.16
C ARG A 136 16.17 -26.18 15.53
N GLU A 137 15.06 -26.29 14.79
CA GLU A 137 14.43 -27.54 14.37
C GLU A 137 13.09 -27.27 13.65
N ALA A 138 12.80 -28.13 12.67
CA ALA A 138 11.52 -28.39 12.00
C ALA A 138 11.19 -27.63 10.69
N LEU A 139 11.66 -28.24 9.59
CA LEU A 139 10.92 -28.34 8.33
C LEU A 139 9.47 -28.74 8.60
N VAL A 140 8.49 -28.04 8.03
CA VAL A 140 7.37 -28.68 7.33
C VAL A 140 6.92 -27.77 6.17
N SER A 141 6.95 -28.38 4.99
CA SER A 141 6.41 -27.94 3.71
C SER A 141 4.94 -27.50 3.79
N VAL A 142 4.65 -26.28 3.34
CA VAL A 142 3.32 -25.93 2.81
C VAL A 142 3.51 -25.16 1.51
N ARG A 143 3.35 -25.86 0.39
CA ARG A 143 3.20 -25.27 -0.94
C ARG A 143 1.75 -24.79 -1.11
N PRO A 144 1.46 -23.50 -1.28
CA PRO A 144 0.16 -23.09 -1.77
C PRO A 144 0.08 -23.39 -3.27
N SER A 145 -0.77 -24.34 -3.62
CA SER A 145 -1.10 -24.71 -4.99
C SER A 145 -2.04 -23.65 -5.58
N PHE A 146 -1.52 -22.78 -6.44
CA PHE A 146 -2.37 -21.95 -7.31
C PHE A 146 -2.54 -22.70 -8.63
N ARG A 147 -3.62 -23.48 -8.74
CA ARG A 147 -4.12 -23.97 -10.04
C ARG A 147 -4.92 -22.86 -10.69
N GLY A 148 -4.51 -22.47 -11.89
CA GLY A 148 -5.26 -21.57 -12.74
C GLY A 148 -6.59 -22.16 -13.19
N LEU A 149 -7.55 -21.26 -13.34
CA LEU A 149 -8.65 -21.26 -14.30
C LEU A 149 -8.82 -19.83 -14.78
#